data_AF-A0A357T7K7-F1
#
_entry.id   AF-A0A357T7K7-F1
#
_cell.length_a   1.000
_cell.length_b   1.000
_cell.length_c   1.000
_cell.angle_alpha   90.00
_cell.angle_beta   90.00
_cell.angle_gamma   90.00
#
_symmetry.space_group_name_H-M   'P 1'
#
loop_
_entity.id
_entity.type
_entity.pdbx_description
1 polymer ?
#
loop_
_entity_poly.entity_id
_entity_poly.type
_entity_poly.pdbx_seq_one_letter_code
_entity_poly.pdbx_strand_id
1 'polypeptide(L)'
;MKKIVALFLLLMLMGIFVGCYKQVSLVHYEELRSILQEEGYQIVDEDGDESILQGQRKWVTLNGQEHLSVYLYDSEEEMEKDASYVSPGGTSYTNGKKSAEVSWTSYPHFYKKGNMIVLYVGEDEGIMDLLKVHVSTQFAGYTP
;
A
#
# COMPACT_ATOMS: atom_id res chain seq x y z
N MET A 1 -3.35 -45.73 -12.16
CA MET A 1 -2.21 -44.97 -11.60
C MET A 1 -1.88 -43.70 -12.39
N LYS A 2 -1.82 -43.70 -13.74
CA LYS A 2 -1.53 -42.49 -14.55
C LYS A 2 -2.52 -41.32 -14.38
N LYS A 3 -3.82 -41.60 -14.19
CA LYS A 3 -4.87 -40.57 -14.00
C LYS A 3 -4.83 -39.88 -12.62
N ILE A 4 -4.28 -40.55 -11.60
CA ILE A 4 -4.16 -40.00 -10.23
C ILE A 4 -2.92 -39.10 -10.13
N VAL A 5 -1.82 -39.47 -10.79
CA VAL A 5 -0.60 -38.64 -10.88
C VAL A 5 -0.88 -37.33 -11.63
N ALA A 6 -1.70 -37.36 -12.69
CA ALA A 6 -2.10 -36.15 -13.41
C ALA A 6 -2.95 -35.18 -12.58
N LEU A 7 -3.79 -35.70 -11.67
CA LEU A 7 -4.66 -34.88 -10.81
C LEU A 7 -3.87 -34.15 -9.72
N PHE A 8 -2.83 -34.78 -9.16
CA PHE A 8 -1.92 -34.16 -8.19
C PHE A 8 -1.01 -33.11 -8.84
N LEU A 9 -0.55 -33.33 -10.08
CA LEU A 9 0.21 -32.33 -10.83
C LEU A 9 -0.61 -31.07 -11.14
N LEU A 10 -1.92 -31.23 -11.41
CA LEU A 10 -2.82 -30.10 -11.67
C LEU A 10 -3.11 -29.27 -10.40
N LEU A 11 -3.24 -29.92 -9.24
CA LEU A 11 -3.42 -29.26 -7.95
C LEU A 11 -2.16 -28.50 -7.48
N MET A 12 -0.97 -29.00 -7.80
CA MET A 12 0.29 -28.35 -7.45
C MET A 12 0.56 -27.08 -8.29
N LEU A 13 0.08 -27.06 -9.54
CA LEU A 13 0.17 -25.87 -10.42
C LEU A 13 -0.76 -24.73 -9.99
N MET A 14 -1.86 -25.01 -9.28
CA MET A 14 -2.81 -24.00 -8.83
C MET A 14 -2.35 -23.24 -7.57
N GLY A 15 -1.47 -23.87 -6.75
CA GLY A 15 -0.93 -23.26 -5.53
C GLY A 15 0.18 -22.21 -5.75
N ILE A 16 0.74 -22.14 -6.96
CA ILE A 16 1.86 -21.23 -7.27
C ILE A 16 1.37 -19.78 -7.48
N PHE A 17 0.11 -19.59 -7.89
CA PHE A 17 -0.42 -18.27 -8.16
C PHE A 17 -0.66 -17.44 -6.90
N VAL A 18 -1.11 -18.06 -5.80
CA VAL A 18 -1.43 -17.33 -4.55
C VAL A 18 -0.17 -16.83 -3.83
N GLY A 19 0.93 -17.58 -3.89
CA GLY A 19 2.19 -17.17 -3.25
C GLY A 19 2.91 -16.00 -3.92
N CYS A 20 2.75 -15.85 -5.24
CA CYS A 20 3.44 -14.81 -6.02
C CYS A 20 2.90 -13.41 -5.69
N TYR A 21 1.61 -13.30 -5.41
CA TYR A 21 0.89 -12.06 -5.14
C TYR A 21 1.38 -11.36 -3.87
N LYS A 22 1.39 -12.08 -2.74
CA LYS A 22 1.92 -11.58 -1.47
C LYS A 22 3.42 -11.27 -1.53
N GLN A 23 4.15 -11.94 -2.40
CA GLN A 23 5.58 -11.71 -2.60
C GLN A 23 5.86 -10.36 -3.29
N VAL A 24 5.00 -9.92 -4.23
CA VAL A 24 5.20 -8.65 -4.96
C VAL A 24 4.97 -7.42 -4.07
N SER A 25 3.99 -7.45 -3.17
CA SER A 25 3.75 -6.30 -2.26
C SER A 25 4.89 -6.16 -1.27
N LEU A 26 5.43 -7.28 -0.79
CA LEU A 26 6.62 -7.29 0.05
C LEU A 26 7.86 -6.77 -0.69
N VAL A 27 8.02 -7.05 -1.99
CA VAL A 27 9.14 -6.50 -2.77
C VAL A 27 9.04 -4.98 -2.87
N HIS A 28 7.89 -4.42 -3.27
CA HIS A 28 7.72 -2.97 -3.36
C HIS A 28 7.83 -2.27 -2.00
N TYR A 29 7.40 -2.93 -0.93
CA TYR A 29 7.57 -2.44 0.43
C TYR A 29 9.04 -2.37 0.83
N GLU A 30 9.81 -3.44 0.59
CA GLU A 30 11.25 -3.45 0.89
C GLU A 30 12.05 -2.47 0.01
N GLU A 31 11.64 -2.25 -1.24
CA GLU A 31 12.17 -1.17 -2.08
C GLU A 31 11.93 0.21 -1.47
N LEU A 32 10.69 0.51 -1.06
CA LEU A 32 10.35 1.78 -0.42
C LEU A 32 11.22 2.01 0.84
N ARG A 33 11.36 0.99 1.68
CA ARG A 33 12.21 1.05 2.88
C ARG A 33 13.67 1.34 2.52
N SER A 34 14.20 0.67 1.50
CA SER A 34 15.57 0.87 1.05
C SER A 34 15.79 2.31 0.59
N ILE A 35 14.87 2.85 -0.23
CA ILE A 35 14.93 4.24 -0.71
C ILE A 35 14.91 5.23 0.46
N LEU A 36 13.98 5.06 1.41
CA LEU A 36 13.88 5.93 2.58
C LEU A 36 15.18 5.88 3.43
N GLN A 37 15.79 4.70 3.59
CA GLN A 37 17.07 4.57 4.31
C GLN A 37 18.24 5.19 3.54
N GLU A 38 18.28 5.03 2.22
CA GLU A 38 19.30 5.64 1.34
C GLU A 38 19.23 7.17 1.36
N GLU A 39 18.03 7.73 1.46
CA GLU A 39 17.76 9.16 1.66
C GLU A 39 17.99 9.63 3.12
N GLY A 40 18.44 8.73 3.99
CA GLY A 40 18.91 9.06 5.34
C GLY A 40 17.84 9.05 6.42
N TYR A 41 16.62 8.57 6.13
CA TYR A 41 15.59 8.42 7.15
C TYR A 41 15.89 7.21 8.06
N GLN A 42 15.78 7.43 9.36
CA GLN A 42 15.68 6.33 10.33
C GLN A 42 14.25 5.80 10.32
N ILE A 43 14.10 4.49 10.10
CA ILE A 43 12.79 3.87 9.94
C ILE A 43 12.50 2.89 11.08
N VAL A 44 11.29 2.97 11.62
CA VAL A 44 10.72 1.96 12.52
C VAL A 44 9.38 1.51 11.94
N ASP A 45 9.24 0.20 11.70
CA ASP A 45 8.05 -0.39 11.10
C ASP A 45 7.27 -1.22 12.11
N GLU A 46 5.96 -1.05 12.13
CA GLU A 46 5.04 -1.80 12.96
C GLU A 46 3.85 -2.29 12.13
N ASP A 47 3.22 -3.40 12.57
CA ASP A 47 1.90 -3.75 12.05
C ASP A 47 0.90 -2.70 12.53
N GLY A 48 0.19 -2.07 11.60
CA GLY A 48 -0.82 -1.07 11.91
C GLY A 48 -2.18 -1.70 12.19
N ASP A 49 -2.99 -1.03 13.00
CA ASP A 49 -4.39 -1.40 13.20
C ASP A 49 -5.21 -1.31 11.91
N GLU A 50 -6.39 -1.93 11.95
CA GLU A 50 -7.39 -1.84 10.88
C GLU A 50 -7.62 -0.38 10.43
N SER A 51 -7.85 -0.23 9.13
CA SER A 51 -8.06 1.05 8.48
C SER A 51 -9.31 1.01 7.60
N ILE A 52 -9.68 2.15 7.02
CA ILE A 52 -10.75 2.21 6.03
C ILE A 52 -10.38 1.44 4.75
N LEU A 53 -9.09 1.42 4.40
CA LEU A 53 -8.53 0.62 3.33
C LEU A 53 -8.40 -0.84 3.77
N GLN A 54 -8.57 -1.75 2.82
CA GLN A 54 -8.69 -3.19 3.04
C GLN A 54 -7.34 -3.94 3.03
N GLY A 55 -6.26 -3.30 2.57
CA GLY A 55 -4.92 -3.89 2.56
C GLY A 55 -4.34 -4.06 3.97
N GLN A 56 -3.42 -5.02 4.14
CA GLN A 56 -2.67 -5.17 5.39
C GLN A 56 -1.82 -3.92 5.61
N ARG A 57 -2.05 -3.24 6.74
CA ARG A 57 -1.38 -1.97 7.03
C ARG A 57 -0.06 -2.17 7.77
N LYS A 58 0.97 -1.49 7.29
CA LYS A 58 2.21 -1.18 8.02
C LYS A 58 2.20 0.28 8.42
N TRP A 59 2.60 0.55 9.65
CA TRP A 59 2.84 1.90 10.15
C TRP A 59 4.34 2.15 10.18
N VAL A 60 4.81 3.05 9.33
CA VAL A 60 6.22 3.34 9.11
C VAL A 60 6.53 4.70 9.73
N THR A 61 7.34 4.73 10.77
CA THR A 61 7.76 5.97 11.43
C THR A 61 9.12 6.41 10.91
N LEU A 62 9.22 7.66 10.45
CA LEU A 62 10.43 8.27 9.91
C LEU A 62 10.98 9.28 10.92
N ASN A 63 12.24 9.10 11.31
CA ASN A 63 12.96 9.95 12.27
C ASN A 63 12.22 10.20 13.61
N GLY A 64 11.26 9.32 13.96
CA GLY A 64 10.45 9.43 15.18
C GLY A 64 9.35 10.50 15.14
N GLN A 65 9.07 11.12 14.00
CA GLN A 65 8.15 12.26 13.89
C GLN A 65 7.10 12.10 12.79
N GLU A 66 7.55 11.73 11.59
CA GLU A 66 6.69 11.59 10.42
C GLU A 66 6.22 10.14 10.26
N HIS A 67 5.05 9.95 9.65
CA HIS A 67 4.44 8.62 9.55
C HIS A 67 3.87 8.34 8.16
N LEU A 68 4.15 7.15 7.65
CA LEU A 68 3.50 6.58 6.47
C LEU A 68 2.60 5.42 6.88
N SER A 69 1.39 5.40 6.33
CA SER A 69 0.55 4.20 6.33
C SER A 69 0.72 3.49 5.00
N VAL A 70 1.33 2.30 5.03
CA VAL A 70 1.57 1.50 3.83
C VAL A 70 0.62 0.31 3.82
N TYR A 71 -0.17 0.19 2.76
CA TYR A 71 -1.19 -0.86 2.61
C TYR A 71 -0.73 -1.86 1.58
N LEU A 72 -0.58 -3.11 1.99
CA LEU A 72 -0.13 -4.22 1.16
C LEU A 72 -1.33 -5.08 0.79
N TYR A 73 -1.51 -5.30 -0.51
CA TYR A 73 -2.60 -6.11 -1.05
C TYR A 73 -2.03 -7.43 -1.57
N ASP A 74 -2.91 -8.43 -1.72
CA ASP A 74 -2.50 -9.67 -2.38
C ASP A 74 -2.26 -9.36 -3.86
N SER A 75 -3.18 -8.68 -4.55
CA SER A 75 -3.02 -8.36 -5.98
C SER A 75 -3.13 -6.87 -6.31
N GLU A 76 -2.61 -6.50 -7.49
CA GLU A 76 -2.77 -5.15 -8.04
C GLU A 76 -4.24 -4.84 -8.33
N GLU A 77 -5.03 -5.84 -8.75
CA GLU A 77 -6.48 -5.67 -8.95
C GLU A 77 -7.20 -5.30 -7.65
N GLU A 78 -6.86 -5.96 -6.54
CA GLU A 78 -7.42 -5.62 -5.22
C GLU A 78 -7.01 -4.23 -4.76
N MET A 79 -5.74 -3.88 -4.95
CA MET A 79 -5.22 -2.55 -4.66
C MET A 79 -5.97 -1.49 -5.47
N GLU A 80 -6.07 -1.65 -6.79
CA GLU A 80 -6.72 -0.69 -7.68
C GLU A 80 -8.21 -0.53 -7.36
N LYS A 81 -8.88 -1.65 -7.07
CA LYS A 81 -10.27 -1.63 -6.63
C LYS A 81 -10.44 -0.84 -5.34
N ASP A 82 -9.57 -1.06 -4.35
CA ASP A 82 -9.67 -0.37 -3.07
C ASP A 82 -9.30 1.12 -3.18
N ALA A 83 -8.28 1.45 -3.97
CA ALA A 83 -7.90 2.82 -4.31
C ALA A 83 -9.05 3.58 -4.98
N SER A 84 -9.83 2.92 -5.85
CA SER A 84 -10.98 3.53 -6.55
C SER A 84 -12.10 4.00 -5.62
N TYR A 85 -12.12 3.52 -4.37
CA TYR A 85 -13.09 3.93 -3.37
C TYR A 85 -12.69 5.19 -2.63
N VAL A 86 -11.43 5.62 -2.72
CA VAL A 86 -10.94 6.88 -2.14
C VAL A 86 -11.40 8.03 -3.04
N SER A 87 -11.99 9.07 -2.44
CA SER A 87 -12.36 10.26 -3.20
C SER A 87 -11.12 11.01 -3.70
N PRO A 88 -11.22 11.82 -4.77
CA PRO A 88 -10.08 12.54 -5.32
C PRO A 88 -9.33 13.41 -4.29
N GLY A 89 -10.03 13.99 -3.32
CA GLY A 89 -9.43 14.78 -2.23
C GLY A 89 -8.83 13.96 -1.08
N GLY A 90 -8.96 12.63 -1.11
CA GLY A 90 -8.43 11.74 -0.07
C GLY A 90 -9.17 11.82 1.27
N THR A 91 -10.34 12.47 1.34
CA THR A 91 -11.07 12.72 2.59
C THR A 91 -12.28 11.82 2.78
N SER A 92 -12.61 10.97 1.80
CA SER A 92 -13.71 10.02 1.95
C SER A 92 -13.43 8.71 1.25
N TYR A 93 -14.08 7.66 1.73
CA TYR A 93 -13.97 6.31 1.22
C TYR A 93 -15.36 5.68 1.11
N THR A 94 -15.73 5.16 -0.07
CA THR A 94 -17.02 4.48 -0.27
C THR A 94 -16.88 3.25 -1.17
N ASN A 95 -17.08 2.05 -0.62
CA ASN A 95 -16.99 0.78 -1.36
C ASN A 95 -18.36 0.14 -1.65
N GLY A 96 -19.44 0.92 -1.56
CA GLY A 96 -20.83 0.48 -1.73
C GLY A 96 -21.41 -0.28 -0.53
N LYS A 97 -20.58 -0.73 0.42
CA LYS A 97 -21.02 -1.36 1.68
C LYS A 97 -20.75 -0.47 2.88
N LYS A 98 -19.58 0.17 2.90
CA LYS A 98 -19.12 1.11 3.92
C LYS A 98 -18.90 2.46 3.25
N SER A 99 -19.24 3.52 3.98
CA SER A 99 -18.89 4.90 3.63
C SER A 99 -18.31 5.57 4.87
N ALA A 100 -17.19 6.26 4.71
CA ALA A 100 -16.53 7.00 5.77
C ALA A 100 -16.04 8.34 5.25
N GLU A 101 -16.20 9.38 6.07
CA GLU A 101 -15.51 10.66 5.93
C GLU A 101 -14.34 10.66 6.91
N VAL A 102 -13.19 11.17 6.49
CA VAL A 102 -11.96 11.18 7.28
C VAL A 102 -11.52 12.60 7.50
N SER A 103 -11.48 12.99 8.78
CA SER A 103 -10.87 14.24 9.22
C SER A 103 -9.42 13.97 9.59
N TRP A 104 -8.51 14.26 8.67
CA TRP A 104 -7.08 14.11 8.89
C TRP A 104 -6.53 15.22 9.81
N THR A 105 -5.41 14.95 10.47
CA THR A 105 -4.69 15.93 11.29
C THR A 105 -3.87 16.92 10.45
N SER A 106 -3.58 16.57 9.19
CA SER A 106 -2.93 17.40 8.17
C SER A 106 -3.38 16.93 6.77
N TYR A 107 -2.67 17.25 5.70
CA TYR A 107 -3.07 16.96 4.33
C TYR A 107 -2.79 15.50 3.95
N PRO A 108 -3.80 14.73 3.50
CA PRO A 108 -3.57 13.39 2.96
C PRO A 108 -2.93 13.44 1.57
N HIS A 109 -1.97 12.55 1.34
CA HIS A 109 -1.28 12.32 0.08
C HIS A 109 -1.21 10.82 -0.20
N PHE A 110 -1.96 10.34 -1.19
CA PHE A 110 -2.02 8.92 -1.57
C PHE A 110 -1.21 8.63 -2.84
N TYR A 111 -0.34 7.62 -2.74
CA TYR A 111 0.53 7.12 -3.81
C TYR A 111 0.33 5.60 -3.96
N LYS A 112 0.70 5.02 -5.10
CA LYS A 112 0.58 3.57 -5.33
C LYS A 112 1.65 3.02 -6.25
N LYS A 113 2.12 1.79 -5.99
CA LYS A 113 3.09 1.08 -6.83
C LYS A 113 2.84 -0.43 -6.74
N GLY A 114 2.64 -1.08 -7.88
CA GLY A 114 2.26 -2.51 -7.91
C GLY A 114 0.99 -2.76 -7.10
N ASN A 115 1.05 -3.64 -6.10
CA ASN A 115 -0.05 -3.96 -5.18
C ASN A 115 0.12 -3.30 -3.80
N MET A 116 0.66 -2.07 -3.77
CA MET A 116 0.87 -1.28 -2.56
C MET A 116 0.26 0.13 -2.71
N ILE A 117 -0.38 0.62 -1.64
CA ILE A 117 -0.74 2.04 -1.46
C ILE A 117 0.09 2.63 -0.34
N VAL A 118 0.55 3.87 -0.50
CA VAL A 118 1.23 4.65 0.55
C VAL A 118 0.39 5.89 0.82
N LEU A 119 0.04 6.10 2.08
CA LEU A 119 -0.61 7.31 2.57
C LEU A 119 0.38 8.06 3.47
N TYR A 120 0.69 9.29 3.10
CA TYR A 120 1.33 10.27 3.96
C TYR A 120 0.30 11.33 4.39
N VAL A 121 0.26 11.69 5.68
CA VAL A 121 -0.61 12.75 6.19
C VAL A 121 0.28 13.80 6.85
N GLY A 122 0.62 14.86 6.11
CA GLY A 122 1.60 15.85 6.53
C GLY A 122 1.94 16.86 5.44
N GLU A 123 3.03 17.60 5.63
CA GLU A 123 3.42 18.75 4.80
C GLU A 123 4.91 18.72 4.40
N ASP A 124 5.66 17.69 4.78
CA ASP A 124 7.08 17.59 4.44
C ASP A 124 7.26 17.35 2.93
N GLU A 125 7.68 18.40 2.22
CA GLU A 125 7.90 18.37 0.77
C GLU A 125 8.95 17.34 0.36
N GLY A 126 9.95 17.07 1.21
CA GLY A 126 10.99 16.07 0.94
C GLY A 126 10.41 14.66 0.88
N ILE A 127 9.53 14.31 1.83
CA ILE A 127 8.80 13.05 1.82
C ILE A 127 7.88 12.97 0.60
N MET A 128 7.13 14.04 0.31
CA MET A 128 6.22 14.07 -0.83
C MET A 128 6.95 13.89 -2.17
N ASP A 129 8.07 14.58 -2.37
CA ASP A 129 8.88 14.49 -3.59
C ASP A 129 9.54 13.12 -3.72
N LEU A 130 10.07 12.55 -2.64
CA LEU A 130 10.62 11.20 -2.62
C LEU A 130 9.56 10.17 -3.03
N LEU A 131 8.37 10.21 -2.42
CA LEU A 131 7.27 9.32 -2.78
C LEU A 131 6.82 9.53 -4.23
N LYS A 132 6.77 10.78 -4.70
CA LYS A 132 6.43 11.11 -6.08
C LYS A 132 7.40 10.51 -7.09
N VAL A 133 8.71 10.57 -6.80
CA VAL A 133 9.77 10.08 -7.68
C VAL A 133 9.83 8.54 -7.69
N HIS A 134 9.68 7.91 -6.52
CA HIS A 134 9.99 6.48 -6.37
C HIS A 134 8.76 5.56 -6.30
N VAL A 135 7.58 6.09 -5.98
CA VAL A 135 6.32 5.34 -5.89
C VAL A 135 5.44 5.65 -7.11
N SER A 136 4.85 6.84 -7.16
CA SER A 136 4.04 7.32 -8.29
C SER A 136 3.69 8.80 -8.14
N THR A 137 3.08 9.42 -9.14
CA THR A 137 2.30 10.64 -8.88
C THR A 137 1.18 10.38 -7.86
N GLN A 138 0.83 11.38 -7.06
CA GLN A 138 -0.32 11.33 -6.17
C GLN A 138 -1.60 11.01 -6.95
N PHE A 139 -2.39 10.03 -6.50
CA PHE A 139 -3.66 9.69 -7.15
C PHE A 139 -4.88 10.24 -6.41
N ALA A 140 -4.75 10.53 -5.11
CA ALA A 140 -5.77 11.16 -4.29
C ALA A 140 -5.11 11.98 -3.17
N GLY A 141 -5.79 13.03 -2.70
CA GLY A 141 -5.30 13.91 -1.65
C GLY A 141 -5.30 15.38 -2.04
N TYR A 142 -4.74 16.22 -1.18
CA TYR A 142 -4.55 17.64 -1.50
C TYR A 142 -3.27 17.83 -2.30
N THR A 143 -3.33 18.68 -3.30
CA THR A 143 -2.14 19.28 -3.91
C THR A 143 -1.94 20.64 -3.26
N PRO A 144 -0.75 20.95 -2.72
CA PRO A 144 -0.42 22.31 -2.31
C PRO A 144 -0.61 23.31 -3.46
#